data_AF-E9FY88-F1
#
_entry.id   AF-E9FY88-F1
#
_cell.length_a   1.000
_cell.length_b   1.000
_cell.length_c   1.000
_cell.angle_alpha   90.00
_cell.angle_beta   90.00
_cell.angle_gamma   90.00
#
_symmetry.space_group_name_H-M   'P 1'
#
loop_
_entity.id
_entity.type
_entity.pdbx_description
1 polymer ?
#
loop_
_entity_poly.entity_id
_entity_poly.type
_entity_poly.pdbx_seq_one_letter_code
_entity_poly.pdbx_strand_id
1 'polypeptide(L)'
;VYELAALTQDLDTQGMTTKIKEVLLANNIGQKIFGEAVLGLSQGSVSELLSKPKPWHMLSIKGREPFIRMQLWLSDPRNIEHIQRLK
;
A
#
# COMPACT_ATOMS: atom_id res chain seq x y z
N VAL A 1 -9.62 -8.68 -3.69
CA VAL A 1 -8.22 -8.24 -3.93
C VAL A 1 -7.43 -9.20 -4.82
N TYR A 2 -7.47 -10.53 -4.62
CA TYR A 2 -6.72 -11.47 -5.46
C TYR A 2 -7.18 -11.52 -6.92
N GLU A 3 -8.49 -11.43 -7.17
CA GLU A 3 -9.02 -11.32 -8.54
C GLU A 3 -8.49 -10.05 -9.23
N LEU A 4 -8.60 -8.89 -8.58
CA LEU A 4 -8.01 -7.64 -9.09
C LEU A 4 -6.49 -7.77 -9.33
N ALA A 5 -5.76 -8.43 -8.43
CA ALA A 5 -4.32 -8.65 -8.60
C ALA A 5 -3.97 -9.56 -9.79
N ALA A 6 -4.84 -10.53 -10.11
CA ALA A 6 -4.68 -11.41 -11.27
C ALA A 6 -5.06 -10.71 -12.59
N LEU A 7 -6.08 -9.85 -12.56
CA LEU A 7 -6.56 -9.11 -13.74
C LEU A 7 -5.73 -7.86 -14.06
N THR A 8 -5.03 -7.30 -13.08
CA THR A 8 -4.18 -6.12 -13.27
C THR A 8 -2.92 -6.51 -14.06
N GLN A 9 -2.82 -6.01 -15.30
CA GLN A 9 -1.76 -6.35 -16.24
C GLN A 9 -0.43 -5.68 -15.88
N ASP A 10 -0.46 -4.39 -15.53
CA ASP A 10 0.72 -3.63 -15.14
C ASP A 10 0.40 -2.61 -14.03
N LEU A 11 1.38 -2.36 -13.17
CA LEU A 11 1.29 -1.39 -12.07
C LEU A 11 2.70 -0.90 -11.74
N ASP A 12 2.89 0.42 -11.74
CA ASP A 12 4.14 1.02 -11.29
C ASP A 12 4.24 0.94 -9.75
N THR A 13 4.95 -0.09 -9.28
CA THR A 13 5.12 -0.34 -7.84
C THR A 13 5.98 0.73 -7.17
N GLN A 14 6.94 1.32 -7.89
CA GLN A 14 7.79 2.40 -7.38
C GLN A 14 6.99 3.70 -7.24
N GLY A 15 6.25 4.09 -8.29
CA GLY A 15 5.36 5.25 -8.24
C GLY A 15 4.28 5.11 -7.16
N MET A 16 3.67 3.92 -7.03
CA MET A 16 2.68 3.64 -5.99
C MET A 16 3.24 3.83 -4.58
N THR A 17 4.37 3.21 -4.27
CA THR A 17 4.99 3.34 -2.93
C THR A 17 5.48 4.75 -2.63
N THR A 18 5.97 5.48 -3.64
CA THR A 18 6.35 6.89 -3.51
C THR A 18 5.15 7.73 -3.14
N LYS A 19 4.04 7.60 -3.89
CA LYS A 19 2.79 8.31 -3.59
C LYS A 19 2.25 7.97 -2.20
N ILE A 20 2.30 6.71 -1.78
CA ILE A 20 1.91 6.32 -0.42
C ILE A 20 2.78 7.03 0.63
N LYS A 21 4.10 7.03 0.48
CA LYS A 21 5.00 7.71 1.42
C LYS A 21 4.69 9.21 1.52
N GLU A 22 4.43 9.87 0.40
CA GLU A 22 4.06 11.30 0.36
C GLU A 22 2.74 11.57 1.10
N VAL A 23 1.70 10.77 0.84
CA VAL A 23 0.39 10.92 1.50
C VAL A 23 0.51 10.67 3.01
N LEU A 24 1.25 9.64 3.41
CA LEU A 24 1.47 9.34 4.82
C LEU A 24 2.20 10.49 5.52
N LEU A 25 3.26 11.01 4.90
CA LEU A 25 4.02 12.14 5.44
C LEU A 25 3.17 13.41 5.56
N ALA A 26 2.43 13.78 4.49
CA ALA A 26 1.59 14.98 4.46
C ALA A 26 0.49 14.98 5.53
N ASN A 27 0.05 13.80 5.97
CA ASN A 27 -1.02 13.64 6.96
C ASN A 27 -0.51 13.20 8.34
N ASN A 28 0.81 13.21 8.56
CA ASN A 28 1.46 12.75 9.79
C ASN A 28 1.05 11.32 10.20
N ILE A 29 0.91 10.42 9.23
CA ILE A 29 0.56 9.01 9.44
C ILE A 29 1.84 8.17 9.42
N GLY A 30 2.04 7.35 10.45
CA GLY A 30 3.18 6.43 10.49
C GLY A 30 2.99 5.23 9.56
N GLN A 31 4.09 4.71 9.01
CA GLN A 31 4.05 3.49 8.18
C GLN A 31 3.49 2.28 8.93
N LYS A 32 3.73 2.17 10.25
CA LYS A 32 3.24 1.06 11.08
C LYS A 32 1.72 0.93 11.02
N ILE A 33 1.00 2.00 11.39
CA ILE A 33 -0.46 1.97 11.43
C ILE A 33 -1.06 1.75 10.04
N PHE A 34 -0.42 2.29 8.99
CA PHE A 34 -0.81 2.02 7.61
C PHE A 34 -0.60 0.55 7.22
N GLY A 35 0.57 -0.01 7.53
CA GLY A 35 0.89 -1.41 7.28
C GLY A 35 -0.10 -2.34 7.97
N GLU A 36 -0.38 -2.11 9.24
CA GLU A 36 -1.25 -2.96 10.06
C GLU A 36 -2.72 -2.82 9.63
N ALA A 37 -3.24 -1.60 9.51
CA ALA A 37 -4.66 -1.35 9.26
C ALA A 37 -5.09 -1.53 7.80
N VAL A 38 -4.21 -1.23 6.83
CA VAL A 38 -4.56 -1.23 5.40
C VAL A 38 -4.01 -2.47 4.69
N LEU A 39 -2.76 -2.82 4.97
CA LEU A 39 -2.05 -3.88 4.24
C LEU A 39 -2.03 -5.23 4.95
N GLY A 40 -2.32 -5.27 6.27
CA GLY A 40 -2.15 -6.47 7.09
C GLY A 40 -0.68 -6.88 7.25
N LEU A 41 0.25 -5.92 7.26
CA LEU A 41 1.68 -6.13 7.34
C LEU A 41 2.27 -5.60 8.64
N SER A 42 3.29 -6.28 9.15
CA SER A 42 4.10 -5.78 10.26
C SER A 42 4.86 -4.51 9.87
N GLN A 43 5.29 -3.72 10.86
CA GLN A 43 6.09 -2.50 10.63
C GLN A 43 7.35 -2.77 9.80
N GLY A 44 8.08 -3.85 10.08
CA GLY A 44 9.29 -4.21 9.31
C GLY A 44 8.96 -4.54 7.85
N SER A 45 7.89 -5.32 7.63
CA SER A 45 7.46 -5.70 6.29
C SER A 45 6.97 -4.52 5.45
N VAL A 46 6.16 -3.61 6.03
CA VAL A 46 5.70 -2.42 5.30
C VAL A 46 6.86 -1.46 5.02
N SER A 47 7.81 -1.31 5.95
CA SER A 47 9.01 -0.48 5.73
C SER A 47 9.84 -0.97 4.56
N GLU A 48 10.15 -2.28 4.50
CA GLU A 48 10.90 -2.86 3.39
C GLU A 48 10.12 -2.74 2.07
N LEU A 49 8.81 -3.02 2.08
CA LEU A 49 7.96 -2.89 0.90
C LEU A 49 7.95 -1.47 0.32
N LEU A 50 7.82 -0.44 1.17
CA LEU A 50 7.79 0.97 0.75
C LEU A 50 9.18 1.51 0.36
N SER A 51 10.24 0.86 0.82
CA SER A 51 11.62 1.26 0.54
C SER A 51 12.18 0.59 -0.72
N LYS A 52 11.82 -0.68 -0.95
CA LYS A 52 12.36 -1.51 -2.04
C LYS A 52 11.27 -2.37 -2.69
N PRO A 53 10.25 -1.77 -3.33
CA PRO A 53 9.23 -2.58 -4.00
C PRO A 53 9.83 -3.30 -5.20
N LYS A 54 9.50 -4.59 -5.35
CA LYS A 54 9.83 -5.34 -6.56
C LYS A 54 8.96 -4.84 -7.73
N PRO A 55 9.45 -4.90 -8.98
CA PRO A 55 8.63 -4.64 -10.16
C PRO A 55 7.41 -5.56 -10.22
N TRP A 56 6.28 -5.06 -10.74
CA TRP A 56 4.99 -5.78 -10.77
C TRP A 56 5.07 -7.16 -11.43
N HIS A 57 5.78 -7.27 -12.55
CA HIS A 57 5.95 -8.52 -13.27
C HIS A 57 6.75 -9.59 -12.49
N MET A 58 7.50 -9.19 -11.45
CA MET A 58 8.24 -10.11 -10.57
C MET A 58 7.45 -10.53 -9.31
N LEU A 59 6.24 -10.00 -9.11
CA LEU A 59 5.41 -10.32 -7.96
C LEU A 59 4.51 -11.52 -8.23
N SER A 60 4.44 -12.44 -7.26
CA SER A 60 3.38 -13.45 -7.22
C SER A 60 2.02 -12.79 -6.99
N ILE A 61 0.93 -13.51 -7.27
CA ILE A 61 -0.44 -13.03 -7.02
C ILE A 61 -0.61 -12.56 -5.56
N LYS A 62 -0.03 -13.29 -4.60
CA LYS A 62 -0.03 -12.88 -3.18
C LYS A 62 0.84 -11.64 -2.94
N GLY A 63 1.99 -11.53 -3.59
CA GLY A 63 2.87 -10.36 -3.49
C GLY A 63 2.30 -9.09 -4.10
N ARG A 64 1.33 -9.20 -5.02
CA ARG A 64 0.60 -8.08 -5.63
C ARG A 64 -0.46 -7.48 -4.72
N GLU A 65 -0.98 -8.25 -3.77
CA GLU A 65 -2.08 -7.85 -2.89
C GLU A 65 -1.84 -6.51 -2.17
N PRO A 66 -0.66 -6.24 -1.57
CA PRO A 66 -0.42 -4.96 -0.89
C PRO A 66 -0.56 -3.74 -1.83
N PHE A 67 -0.12 -3.85 -3.08
CA PHE A 67 -0.22 -2.76 -4.06
C PHE A 67 -1.65 -2.51 -4.51
N ILE A 68 -2.45 -3.57 -4.67
CA ILE A 68 -3.89 -3.44 -4.92
C ILE A 68 -4.57 -2.76 -3.74
N ARG A 69 -4.21 -3.12 -2.50
CA ARG A 69 -4.74 -2.46 -1.29
C ARG A 69 -4.31 -0.99 -1.22
N MET A 70 -3.08 -0.65 -1.59
CA MET A 70 -2.62 0.75 -1.71
C MET A 70 -3.46 1.53 -2.72
N GLN A 71 -3.73 0.96 -3.89
CA GLN A 71 -4.54 1.60 -4.93
C GLN A 71 -5.98 1.83 -4.47
N LEU A 72 -6.60 0.83 -3.85
CA LEU A 72 -7.95 0.94 -3.29
C LEU A 72 -7.99 1.99 -2.19
N TRP A 73 -7.01 1.99 -1.29
CA TRP A 73 -6.90 2.97 -0.22
C TRP A 73 -6.72 4.39 -0.76
N LEU A 74 -5.88 4.61 -1.77
CA LEU A 74 -5.73 5.93 -2.41
C LEU A 74 -6.98 6.41 -3.15
N SER A 75 -7.86 5.47 -3.56
CA SER A 75 -9.09 5.79 -4.29
C SER A 75 -10.26 6.12 -3.36
N ASP A 76 -10.17 5.75 -2.07
CA ASP A 76 -11.20 6.09 -1.08
C ASP A 76 -11.01 7.54 -0.58
N PRO A 77 -11.97 8.45 -0.80
CA PRO A 77 -11.87 9.83 -0.36
C PRO A 77 -11.85 10.01 1.17
N ARG A 78 -12.21 8.98 1.94
CA ARG A 78 -12.20 8.98 3.41
C ARG A 78 -11.04 8.18 4.00
N ASN A 79 -10.08 7.77 3.19
CA ASN A 79 -8.95 6.93 3.59
C ASN A 79 -8.13 7.50 4.77
N ILE A 80 -7.87 8.81 4.77
CA ILE A 80 -7.13 9.53 5.82
C ILE A 80 -7.96 9.60 7.09
N GLU A 81 -9.25 9.93 6.99
CA GLU A 81 -10.14 10.00 8.13
C GLU A 81 -10.25 8.63 8.83
N HIS A 82 -10.42 7.56 8.05
CA HIS A 82 -10.53 6.21 8.58
C HIS A 82 -9.29 5.80 9.38
N ILE A 83 -8.09 6.06 8.86
CA ILE A 83 -6.86 5.66 9.56
C ILE A 83 -6.53 6.54 10.76
N GLN A 84 -6.89 7.83 10.72
CA GLN A 84 -6.67 8.74 11.85
C GLN A 84 -7.54 8.38 13.06
N ARG A 85 -8.73 7.79 12.85
CA ARG A 85 -9.60 7.30 13.94
C ARG A 85 -9.04 6.05 14.66
N LEU A 86 -8.00 5.43 14.12
CA LEU A 86 -7.35 4.25 14.71
C LEU A 86 -6.09 4.60 15.52
N LYS A 87 -5.64 5.86 15.48
CA LYS A 87 -4.58 6.36 16.37
C LYS A 87 -5.10 6.48 17.80
#